data_AF-A0A836BLS4-F1
#
_entry.id   AF-A0A836BLS4-F1
#
_cell.length_a   1.000
_cell.length_b   1.000
_cell.length_c   1.000
_cell.angle_alpha   90.00
_cell.angle_beta   90.00
_cell.angle_gamma   90.00
#
_symmetry.space_group_name_H-M   'P 1'
#
loop_
_entity.id
_entity.type
_entity.pdbx_description
1 polymer ?
#
loop_
_entity_poly.entity_id
_entity_poly.type
_entity_poly.pdbx_seq_one_letter_code
_entity_poly.pdbx_strand_id
1 'polypeptide(L)'
;MQEAEANFEILGRSEKLRPFTEFIEEKIIPPPLKQIKAGVALVDVICNEGKVPAYKYHAMRVACVSLETESQLVLRGWALLRLHMYDDDPSRALCERYNGNWLTEHRECEYISPQQCSLMGGEFSECESACRNDPTAEICTLQCVLVCSIEGNHFPEFGLTFSREGGIAGITQSISIDTQNNLIEVSGFNSKTLGPISTEDMQLLWDIISENQFFELDSVTYPPVEGSADYFTYTLDVVTSPKSNTITWTDTSEKIPDSVKTIAQHVESIVNQKECESIDGKWGIWSNYPFVSSTCNPPTSDVGKECADSSQCQSFCQAKEGSVIGTEDTGMCYGFELAICMQEVRNGIVDPEWCQ
;
A
#
# COMPACT_ATOMS: atom_id res chain seq x y z
N MET A 1 -13.81 -62.41 -40.41
CA MET A 1 -12.63 -62.05 -41.22
C MET A 1 -13.12 -61.10 -42.29
N GLN A 2 -13.10 -59.80 -41.96
CA GLN A 2 -12.18 -58.77 -42.48
C GLN A 2 -12.75 -58.20 -43.80
N GLU A 3 -13.01 -56.91 -44.01
CA GLU A 3 -12.73 -55.65 -43.32
C GLU A 3 -13.84 -54.66 -43.70
N ALA A 4 -14.17 -53.70 -42.83
CA ALA A 4 -14.97 -52.54 -43.17
C ALA A 4 -14.26 -51.30 -42.63
N GLU A 5 -13.58 -50.58 -43.51
CA GLU A 5 -13.03 -49.26 -43.26
C GLU A 5 -14.18 -48.25 -43.25
N ALA A 6 -14.38 -47.58 -42.11
CA ALA A 6 -15.24 -46.41 -42.00
C ALA A 6 -14.36 -45.17 -41.83
N ASN A 7 -14.42 -44.30 -42.85
CA ASN A 7 -13.84 -42.96 -42.85
C ASN A 7 -14.41 -42.12 -41.69
N PHE A 8 -13.54 -41.51 -40.90
CA PHE A 8 -13.89 -40.50 -39.90
C PHE A 8 -13.35 -39.14 -40.39
N GLU A 9 -14.19 -38.36 -41.06
CA GLU A 9 -13.96 -36.93 -41.29
C GLU A 9 -14.07 -36.19 -39.96
N ILE A 10 -12.94 -35.74 -39.42
CA ILE A 10 -12.90 -34.83 -38.27
C ILE A 10 -13.11 -33.41 -38.80
N LEU A 11 -14.28 -32.84 -38.50
CA LEU A 11 -14.56 -31.41 -38.62
C LEU A 11 -13.64 -30.63 -37.67
N GLY A 12 -12.83 -29.76 -38.24
CA GLY A 12 -12.07 -28.75 -37.53
C GLY A 12 -12.92 -27.54 -37.11
N ARG A 13 -12.57 -26.96 -35.96
CA ARG A 13 -12.54 -25.51 -35.74
C ARG A 13 -11.65 -25.22 -34.53
N SER A 14 -10.41 -24.84 -34.80
CA SER A 14 -9.59 -24.09 -33.85
C SER A 14 -10.13 -22.66 -33.85
N GLU A 15 -11.00 -22.35 -32.90
CA GLU A 15 -11.31 -20.96 -32.58
C GLU A 15 -10.07 -20.39 -31.87
N LYS A 16 -9.36 -19.48 -32.55
CA LYS A 16 -8.35 -18.64 -31.89
C LYS A 16 -9.01 -17.93 -30.71
N LEU A 17 -8.55 -18.23 -29.50
CA LEU A 17 -8.93 -17.52 -28.28
C LEU A 17 -8.64 -16.02 -28.48
N ARG A 18 -9.67 -15.18 -28.37
CA ARG A 18 -9.51 -13.73 -28.38
C ARG A 18 -8.88 -13.28 -27.05
N PRO A 19 -7.93 -12.33 -27.07
CA PRO A 19 -7.37 -11.76 -25.85
C PRO A 19 -8.46 -11.07 -25.02
N PHE A 20 -8.39 -11.25 -23.70
CA PHE A 20 -9.40 -10.77 -22.74
C PHE A 20 -9.63 -9.25 -22.79
N THR A 21 -8.62 -8.49 -23.26
CA THR A 21 -8.64 -7.03 -23.39
C THR A 21 -9.71 -6.50 -24.35
N GLU A 22 -10.13 -7.24 -25.37
CA GLU A 22 -11.21 -6.82 -26.29
C GLU A 22 -12.62 -6.84 -25.64
N PHE A 23 -12.82 -7.52 -24.50
CA PHE A 23 -14.14 -7.60 -23.86
C PHE A 23 -14.51 -6.37 -23.04
N ILE A 24 -13.55 -5.49 -22.74
CA ILE A 24 -13.77 -4.31 -21.87
C ILE A 24 -14.51 -3.19 -22.62
N GLU A 25 -14.41 -3.11 -23.95
CA GLU A 25 -15.04 -2.04 -24.74
C GLU A 25 -16.57 -2.19 -24.93
N GLU A 26 -17.16 -3.38 -24.76
CA GLU A 26 -18.60 -3.60 -25.01
C GLU A 26 -19.48 -3.70 -23.74
N LYS A 27 -18.95 -3.48 -22.53
CA LYS A 27 -19.72 -3.46 -21.26
C LYS A 27 -20.46 -4.79 -20.93
N ILE A 28 -20.15 -5.89 -21.61
CA ILE A 28 -20.74 -7.22 -21.34
C ILE A 28 -19.71 -8.07 -20.59
N ILE A 29 -19.83 -8.14 -19.26
CA ILE A 29 -18.96 -9.00 -18.45
C ILE A 29 -19.39 -10.46 -18.64
N PRO A 30 -18.52 -11.34 -19.16
CA PRO A 30 -18.87 -12.72 -19.44
C PRO A 30 -19.12 -13.52 -18.14
N PRO A 31 -19.89 -14.63 -18.17
CA PRO A 31 -20.09 -15.46 -16.99
C PRO A 31 -18.76 -15.96 -16.40
N PRO A 32 -18.66 -16.17 -15.07
CA PRO A 32 -17.40 -16.52 -14.42
C PRO A 32 -16.66 -17.71 -15.01
N LEU A 33 -17.39 -18.76 -15.39
CA LEU A 33 -16.80 -19.94 -16.02
C LEU A 33 -16.10 -19.63 -17.34
N LYS A 34 -16.57 -18.62 -18.09
CA LYS A 34 -15.91 -18.17 -19.32
C LYS A 34 -14.67 -17.34 -19.03
N GLN A 35 -14.69 -16.50 -17.98
CA GLN A 35 -13.52 -15.74 -17.53
C GLN A 35 -12.38 -16.68 -17.14
N ILE A 36 -12.67 -17.69 -16.30
CA ILE A 36 -11.66 -18.65 -15.85
C ILE A 36 -11.09 -19.47 -17.02
N LYS A 37 -11.96 -19.88 -17.96
CA LYS A 37 -11.50 -20.55 -19.19
C LYS A 37 -10.64 -19.66 -20.08
N ALA A 38 -10.75 -18.33 -19.95
CA ALA A 38 -9.93 -17.36 -20.64
C ALA A 38 -8.63 -17.02 -19.86
N GLY A 39 -8.38 -17.67 -18.72
CA GLY A 39 -7.17 -17.47 -17.90
C GLY A 39 -7.31 -16.47 -16.76
N VAL A 40 -8.50 -15.92 -16.52
CA VAL A 40 -8.75 -15.06 -15.34
C VAL A 40 -8.65 -15.92 -14.08
N ALA A 41 -7.88 -15.47 -13.08
CA ALA A 41 -7.78 -16.17 -11.81
C ALA A 41 -9.13 -16.24 -11.10
N LEU A 42 -9.27 -17.14 -10.13
CA LEU A 42 -10.52 -17.23 -9.36
C LEU A 42 -10.77 -15.91 -8.61
N VAL A 43 -9.72 -15.35 -8.01
CA VAL A 43 -9.78 -14.13 -7.22
C VAL A 43 -10.15 -12.90 -8.07
N ASP A 44 -9.74 -12.89 -9.34
CA ASP A 44 -9.95 -11.78 -10.29
C ASP A 44 -11.29 -11.81 -11.03
N VAL A 45 -12.18 -12.75 -10.71
CA VAL A 45 -13.46 -12.86 -11.42
C VAL A 45 -14.32 -11.62 -11.16
N ILE A 46 -14.61 -10.88 -12.23
CA ILE A 46 -15.44 -9.68 -12.20
C ILE A 46 -16.91 -10.07 -12.38
N CYS A 47 -17.79 -9.45 -11.60
CA CYS A 47 -19.23 -9.64 -11.69
C CYS A 47 -19.93 -8.42 -12.31
N ASN A 48 -21.07 -8.66 -12.97
CA ASN A 48 -21.94 -7.59 -13.44
C ASN A 48 -22.45 -6.73 -12.27
N GLU A 49 -22.84 -5.49 -12.57
CA GLU A 49 -23.36 -4.52 -11.60
C GLU A 49 -24.43 -5.13 -10.68
N GLY A 50 -24.31 -4.86 -9.37
CA GLY A 50 -25.19 -5.39 -8.33
C GLY A 50 -24.95 -6.86 -7.95
N LYS A 51 -23.91 -7.51 -8.48
CA LYS A 51 -23.49 -8.86 -8.10
C LYS A 51 -22.08 -8.89 -7.55
N VAL A 52 -21.82 -9.89 -6.71
CA VAL A 52 -20.54 -10.16 -6.07
C VAL A 52 -20.13 -11.61 -6.32
N PRO A 53 -18.82 -11.90 -6.42
CA PRO A 53 -18.33 -13.27 -6.58
C PRO A 53 -18.48 -14.04 -5.26
N ALA A 54 -19.27 -15.11 -5.27
CA ALA A 54 -19.36 -16.07 -4.18
C ALA A 54 -18.52 -17.31 -4.49
N TYR A 55 -17.52 -17.57 -3.65
CA TYR A 55 -16.57 -18.67 -3.82
C TYR A 55 -17.05 -19.92 -3.11
N LYS A 56 -17.42 -20.94 -3.88
CA LYS A 56 -17.86 -22.21 -3.33
C LYS A 56 -16.71 -22.88 -2.58
N TYR A 57 -16.91 -23.10 -1.28
CA TYR A 57 -15.92 -23.67 -0.37
C TYR A 57 -15.30 -24.94 -0.98
N HIS A 58 -16.06 -26.01 -1.20
CA HIS A 58 -15.49 -27.32 -1.55
C HIS A 58 -14.94 -27.52 -2.97
N ALA A 59 -15.31 -26.69 -3.95
CA ALA A 59 -15.05 -27.01 -5.36
C ALA A 59 -14.36 -25.88 -6.12
N MET A 60 -13.98 -24.80 -5.43
CA MET A 60 -13.34 -23.61 -6.01
C MET A 60 -14.05 -23.15 -7.28
N ARG A 61 -15.37 -23.04 -7.16
CA ARG A 61 -16.23 -22.48 -8.20
C ARG A 61 -16.66 -21.12 -7.72
N VAL A 62 -16.54 -20.12 -8.57
CA VAL A 62 -17.09 -18.80 -8.31
C VAL A 62 -18.43 -18.66 -9.02
N ALA A 63 -19.38 -18.02 -8.36
CA ALA A 63 -20.66 -17.64 -8.93
C ALA A 63 -20.94 -16.17 -8.64
N CYS A 64 -21.33 -15.40 -9.64
CA CYS A 64 -21.80 -14.03 -9.43
C CYS A 64 -23.24 -14.06 -8.91
N VAL A 65 -23.43 -13.67 -7.66
CA VAL A 65 -24.72 -13.68 -6.96
C VAL A 65 -25.01 -12.29 -6.37
N SER A 66 -26.24 -12.00 -5.95
CA SER A 66 -26.51 -10.76 -5.20
C SER A 66 -25.86 -10.84 -3.81
N LEU A 67 -25.58 -9.69 -3.20
CA LEU A 67 -25.02 -9.59 -1.84
C LEU A 67 -25.84 -10.36 -0.79
N GLU A 68 -27.17 -10.30 -0.88
CA GLU A 68 -28.07 -11.07 -0.01
C GLU A 68 -27.92 -12.59 -0.23
N THR A 69 -27.79 -13.02 -1.49
CA THR A 69 -27.62 -14.43 -1.82
C THR A 69 -26.26 -14.95 -1.36
N GLU A 70 -25.20 -14.14 -1.50
CA GLU A 70 -23.87 -14.45 -0.96
C GLU A 70 -23.97 -14.73 0.54
N SER A 71 -24.57 -13.81 1.31
CA SER A 71 -24.77 -13.97 2.75
C SER A 71 -25.48 -15.29 3.10
N GLN A 72 -26.52 -15.64 2.35
CA GLN A 72 -27.23 -16.91 2.51
C GLN A 72 -26.38 -18.14 2.16
N LEU A 73 -25.57 -18.06 1.10
CA LEU A 73 -24.68 -19.14 0.70
C LEU A 73 -23.57 -19.37 1.71
N VAL A 74 -23.10 -18.31 2.34
CA VAL A 74 -22.12 -18.38 3.42
C VAL A 74 -22.72 -19.04 4.66
N LEU A 75 -23.89 -18.58 5.11
CA LEU A 75 -24.59 -19.16 6.27
C LEU A 75 -24.89 -20.65 6.09
N ARG A 76 -25.01 -21.10 4.85
CA ARG A 76 -25.26 -22.52 4.49
C ARG A 76 -23.97 -23.32 4.28
N GLY A 77 -22.79 -22.73 4.51
CA GLY A 77 -21.49 -23.37 4.29
C GLY A 77 -21.19 -23.67 2.81
N TRP A 78 -21.93 -23.04 1.88
CA TRP A 78 -21.68 -23.20 0.46
C TRP A 78 -20.59 -22.25 -0.03
N ALA A 79 -20.65 -20.98 0.37
CA ALA A 79 -19.68 -19.95 0.01
C ALA A 79 -18.69 -19.67 1.15
N LEU A 80 -17.47 -19.27 0.81
CA LEU A 80 -16.55 -18.61 1.72
C LEU A 80 -17.12 -17.23 2.09
N LEU A 81 -17.08 -16.88 3.39
CA LEU A 81 -17.55 -15.60 3.90
C LEU A 81 -16.59 -14.50 3.45
N ARG A 82 -17.04 -13.58 2.61
CA ARG A 82 -16.24 -12.42 2.18
C ARG A 82 -16.03 -11.37 3.29
N LEU A 83 -16.76 -11.49 4.40
CA LEU A 83 -17.01 -10.38 5.32
C LEU A 83 -16.67 -10.64 6.79
N HIS A 84 -15.97 -11.72 7.20
CA HIS A 84 -15.87 -11.94 8.64
C HIS A 84 -14.69 -12.73 9.21
N MET A 85 -13.55 -12.84 8.52
CA MET A 85 -12.31 -13.24 9.18
C MET A 85 -11.19 -12.23 8.86
N TYR A 86 -10.51 -11.80 9.92
CA TYR A 86 -9.43 -10.82 9.90
C TYR A 86 -8.31 -11.36 8.98
N ASP A 87 -7.73 -10.53 8.11
CA ASP A 87 -6.68 -10.87 7.12
C ASP A 87 -7.10 -11.71 5.89
N ASP A 88 -8.33 -11.61 5.38
CA ASP A 88 -8.79 -12.38 4.21
C ASP A 88 -8.23 -11.82 2.88
N ASP A 89 -6.90 -11.90 2.67
CA ASP A 89 -6.37 -12.03 1.31
C ASP A 89 -6.95 -13.35 0.75
N PRO A 90 -7.80 -13.32 -0.30
CA PRO A 90 -8.38 -14.54 -0.87
C PRO A 90 -7.29 -15.57 -1.25
N SER A 91 -6.09 -15.08 -1.54
CA SER A 91 -4.91 -15.87 -1.79
C SER A 91 -4.43 -16.66 -0.58
N ARG A 92 -4.45 -16.07 0.62
CA ARG A 92 -4.13 -16.77 1.87
C ARG A 92 -5.08 -17.92 2.11
N ALA A 93 -6.38 -17.66 2.02
CA ALA A 93 -7.40 -18.69 2.21
C ALA A 93 -7.28 -19.82 1.19
N LEU A 94 -6.94 -19.50 -0.06
CA LEU A 94 -6.65 -20.50 -1.10
C LEU A 94 -5.36 -21.27 -0.79
N CYS A 95 -4.30 -20.59 -0.37
CA CYS A 95 -3.02 -21.19 0.01
C CYS A 95 -3.19 -22.25 1.10
N GLU A 96 -3.77 -21.85 2.24
CA GLU A 96 -4.00 -22.71 3.40
C GLU A 96 -4.88 -23.91 3.03
N ARG A 97 -5.88 -23.69 2.17
CA ARG A 97 -6.76 -24.76 1.66
C ARG A 97 -6.02 -25.79 0.83
N TYR A 98 -5.01 -25.38 0.07
CA TYR A 98 -4.15 -26.29 -0.67
C TYR A 98 -3.11 -26.99 0.21
N ASN A 99 -3.15 -26.76 1.53
CA ASN A 99 -2.12 -27.14 2.49
C ASN A 99 -0.76 -26.48 2.20
N GLY A 100 -0.77 -25.31 1.57
CA GLY A 100 0.40 -24.47 1.45
C GLY A 100 0.68 -23.71 2.74
N ASN A 101 1.87 -23.10 2.80
CA ASN A 101 2.26 -22.19 3.89
C ASN A 101 2.22 -20.76 3.38
N TRP A 102 1.32 -19.92 3.92
CA TRP A 102 1.18 -18.53 3.49
C TRP A 102 2.14 -17.64 4.26
N LEU A 103 2.92 -16.83 3.54
CA LEU A 103 3.83 -15.84 4.07
C LEU A 103 3.22 -14.44 3.86
N THR A 104 2.52 -13.92 4.87
CA THR A 104 1.77 -12.65 4.76
C THR A 104 2.65 -11.48 4.30
N GLU A 105 3.84 -11.35 4.88
CA GLU A 105 4.77 -10.23 4.60
C GLU A 105 5.29 -10.21 3.16
N HIS A 106 5.26 -11.36 2.48
CA HIS A 106 5.77 -11.51 1.11
C HIS A 106 4.66 -11.80 0.10
N ARG A 107 3.43 -12.03 0.57
CA ARG A 107 2.29 -12.49 -0.23
C ARG A 107 2.64 -13.71 -1.10
N GLU A 108 3.36 -14.62 -0.47
CA GLU A 108 3.81 -15.85 -1.07
C GLU A 108 3.07 -17.04 -0.47
N CYS A 109 2.73 -18.01 -1.31
CA CYS A 109 2.27 -19.32 -0.86
C CYS A 109 3.31 -20.39 -1.18
N GLU A 110 3.82 -21.06 -0.16
CA GLU A 110 4.77 -22.14 -0.33
C GLU A 110 4.08 -23.50 -0.49
N TYR A 111 4.74 -24.43 -1.17
CA TYR A 111 4.36 -25.85 -1.29
C TYR A 111 3.02 -26.11 -2.00
N ILE A 112 2.62 -25.23 -2.91
CA ILE A 112 1.47 -25.45 -3.81
C ILE A 112 1.90 -25.81 -5.23
N SER A 113 0.98 -26.31 -6.05
CA SER A 113 1.24 -26.69 -7.44
C SER A 113 1.15 -25.49 -8.38
N PRO A 114 1.77 -25.56 -9.58
CA PRO A 114 1.65 -24.50 -10.59
C PRO A 114 0.20 -24.14 -10.92
N GLN A 115 -0.67 -25.15 -11.04
CA GLN A 115 -2.09 -24.94 -11.34
C GLN A 115 -2.82 -24.25 -10.18
N GLN A 116 -2.48 -24.58 -8.94
CA GLN A 116 -3.03 -23.93 -7.76
C GLN A 116 -2.60 -22.47 -7.70
N CYS A 117 -1.33 -22.20 -8.01
CA CYS A 117 -0.78 -20.85 -8.08
C CYS A 117 -1.45 -20.00 -9.18
N SER A 118 -1.58 -20.54 -10.40
CA SER A 118 -2.29 -19.85 -11.49
C SER A 118 -3.76 -19.57 -11.14
N LEU A 119 -4.42 -20.43 -10.38
CA LEU A 119 -5.80 -20.19 -9.92
C LEU A 119 -5.89 -19.08 -8.87
N MET A 120 -4.80 -18.84 -8.13
CA MET A 120 -4.64 -17.75 -7.17
C MET A 120 -4.20 -16.43 -7.84
N GLY A 121 -3.90 -16.45 -9.14
CA GLY A 121 -3.42 -15.27 -9.86
C GLY A 121 -1.94 -14.96 -9.61
N GLY A 122 -1.19 -15.92 -9.05
CA GLY A 122 0.24 -15.75 -8.80
C GLY A 122 1.14 -16.29 -9.92
N GLU A 123 2.40 -15.88 -9.85
CA GLU A 123 3.54 -16.42 -10.60
C GLU A 123 4.17 -17.58 -9.82
N PHE A 124 4.32 -18.72 -10.49
CA PHE A 124 4.84 -19.93 -9.86
C PHE A 124 6.33 -20.09 -10.11
N SER A 125 7.10 -20.18 -9.04
CA SER A 125 8.51 -20.55 -9.05
C SER A 125 8.70 -21.99 -8.54
N GLU A 126 9.28 -22.83 -9.39
CA GLU A 126 9.53 -24.26 -9.08
C GLU A 126 10.72 -24.49 -8.15
N CYS A 127 11.57 -23.49 -7.95
CA CYS A 127 12.73 -23.59 -7.07
C CYS A 127 13.20 -22.22 -6.62
N GLU A 128 12.65 -21.75 -5.50
CA GLU A 128 13.19 -20.58 -4.80
C GLU A 128 14.09 -20.97 -3.63
N SER A 129 14.94 -20.03 -3.23
CA SER A 129 15.81 -20.19 -2.06
C SER A 129 14.98 -20.23 -0.76
N ALA A 130 15.35 -21.12 0.16
CA ALA A 130 14.77 -21.17 1.50
C ALA A 130 15.02 -19.90 2.34
N CYS A 131 16.00 -19.05 1.97
CA CYS A 131 16.24 -17.76 2.63
C CYS A 131 15.92 -16.53 1.77
N ARG A 132 15.17 -16.67 0.66
CA ARG A 132 14.90 -15.52 -0.24
C ARG A 132 14.32 -14.30 0.48
N ASN A 133 13.63 -14.54 1.60
CA ASN A 133 12.94 -13.55 2.42
C ASN A 133 13.77 -13.07 3.63
N ASP A 134 15.01 -13.55 3.80
CA ASP A 134 15.93 -13.12 4.85
C ASP A 134 17.21 -12.55 4.22
N PRO A 135 17.33 -11.21 4.12
CA PRO A 135 18.52 -10.57 3.55
C PRO A 135 19.77 -10.71 4.43
N THR A 136 19.62 -11.15 5.69
CA THR A 136 20.72 -11.34 6.64
C THR A 136 21.23 -12.77 6.69
N ALA A 137 20.62 -13.69 5.94
CA ALA A 137 21.01 -15.09 5.93
C ALA A 137 22.40 -15.29 5.30
N GLU A 138 23.38 -15.65 6.14
CA GLU A 138 24.75 -15.97 5.67
C GLU A 138 24.85 -17.36 5.03
N ILE A 139 23.96 -18.29 5.42
CA ILE A 139 23.97 -19.68 4.96
C ILE A 139 22.54 -20.12 4.66
N CYS A 140 22.34 -20.64 3.45
CA CYS A 140 21.06 -21.17 2.99
C CYS A 140 21.17 -22.62 2.61
N THR A 141 20.14 -23.40 2.96
CA THR A 141 20.01 -24.76 2.47
C THR A 141 19.73 -24.74 0.97
N LEU A 142 20.39 -25.61 0.21
CA LEU A 142 20.16 -25.79 -1.24
C LEU A 142 18.82 -26.51 -1.55
N GLN A 143 17.83 -26.38 -0.66
CA GLN A 143 16.52 -26.95 -0.83
C GLN A 143 15.68 -25.99 -1.68
N CYS A 144 15.12 -26.50 -2.78
CA CYS A 144 14.14 -25.79 -3.57
C CYS A 144 12.82 -25.70 -2.79
N VAL A 145 12.33 -24.48 -2.58
CA VAL A 145 10.98 -24.24 -2.10
C VAL A 145 10.08 -23.92 -3.30
N LEU A 146 8.95 -24.61 -3.42
CA LEU A 146 7.93 -24.27 -4.41
C LEU A 146 7.20 -23.04 -3.92
N VAL A 147 7.18 -21.97 -4.70
CA VAL A 147 6.63 -20.68 -4.30
C VAL A 147 5.63 -20.21 -5.34
N CYS A 148 4.53 -19.68 -4.85
CA CYS A 148 3.61 -18.88 -5.64
C CYS A 148 3.68 -17.44 -5.14
N SER A 149 4.31 -16.57 -5.92
CA SER A 149 4.33 -15.14 -5.65
C SER A 149 3.09 -14.50 -6.25
N ILE A 150 2.33 -13.75 -5.46
CA ILE A 150 1.14 -13.07 -5.97
C ILE A 150 1.51 -11.62 -6.18
N GLU A 151 2.07 -11.35 -7.34
CA GLU A 151 2.31 -9.99 -7.80
C GLU A 151 0.96 -9.36 -8.15
N GLY A 152 0.47 -8.52 -7.26
CA GLY A 152 -0.72 -7.74 -7.52
C GLY A 152 -1.11 -6.97 -6.30
N ASN A 153 -1.09 -5.64 -6.42
CA ASN A 153 -1.79 -4.69 -5.55
C ASN A 153 -3.27 -5.03 -5.52
N HIS A 154 -3.63 -6.02 -4.71
CA HIS A 154 -4.99 -6.52 -4.60
C HIS A 154 -5.63 -5.97 -3.33
N PHE A 155 -5.25 -4.76 -2.92
CA PHE A 155 -6.19 -3.92 -2.21
C PHE A 155 -7.27 -3.50 -3.21
N PRO A 156 -8.55 -3.46 -2.79
CA PRO A 156 -9.59 -2.96 -3.67
C PRO A 156 -9.30 -1.50 -4.00
N GLU A 157 -9.70 -1.04 -5.19
CA GLU A 157 -9.68 0.39 -5.47
C GLU A 157 -10.47 1.15 -4.39
N PHE A 158 -9.86 2.19 -3.85
CA PHE A 158 -10.48 3.03 -2.84
C PHE A 158 -10.17 4.52 -3.07
N GLY A 159 -11.13 5.35 -2.68
CA GLY A 159 -10.94 6.77 -2.49
C GLY A 159 -10.88 7.07 -1.00
N LEU A 160 -9.95 7.93 -0.60
CA LEU A 160 -9.86 8.46 0.75
C LEU A 160 -9.87 9.98 0.69
N THR A 161 -10.69 10.61 1.52
CA THR A 161 -10.65 12.06 1.75
C THR A 161 -10.48 12.32 3.24
N PHE A 162 -9.41 13.01 3.60
CA PHE A 162 -9.17 13.52 4.93
C PHE A 162 -9.24 15.04 4.90
N SER A 163 -10.12 15.66 5.67
CA SER A 163 -10.26 17.11 5.73
C SER A 163 -10.15 17.65 7.13
N ARG A 164 -9.68 18.89 7.23
CA ARG A 164 -9.55 19.68 8.45
C ARG A 164 -10.14 21.06 8.19
N GLU A 165 -11.11 21.45 9.01
CA GLU A 165 -11.79 22.75 8.95
C GLU A 165 -11.84 23.37 10.35
N GLY A 166 -11.52 24.66 10.48
CA GLY A 166 -11.80 25.40 11.71
C GLY A 166 -10.74 26.43 12.09
N GLY A 167 -10.71 26.76 13.38
CA GLY A 167 -9.90 27.85 13.91
C GLY A 167 -10.45 29.25 13.59
N ILE A 168 -9.97 30.26 14.32
CA ILE A 168 -10.37 31.68 14.19
C ILE A 168 -10.25 32.20 12.74
N ALA A 169 -9.27 31.67 12.00
CA ALA A 169 -9.01 32.06 10.61
C ALA A 169 -9.89 31.32 9.57
N GLY A 170 -10.71 30.33 9.98
CA GLY A 170 -11.54 29.53 9.09
C GLY A 170 -10.70 28.74 8.08
N ILE A 171 -9.65 28.07 8.56
CA ILE A 171 -8.74 27.30 7.69
C ILE A 171 -9.49 26.05 7.25
N THR A 172 -9.52 25.82 5.93
CA THR A 172 -10.01 24.58 5.33
C THR A 172 -8.89 23.95 4.51
N GLN A 173 -8.57 22.70 4.81
CA GLN A 173 -7.63 21.88 4.07
C GLN A 173 -8.24 20.50 3.86
N SER A 174 -8.04 19.91 2.68
CA SER A 174 -8.36 18.51 2.43
C SER A 174 -7.23 17.81 1.71
N ILE A 175 -7.11 16.51 1.97
CA ILE A 175 -6.23 15.57 1.30
C ILE A 175 -7.15 14.53 0.68
N SER A 176 -7.04 14.34 -0.63
CA SER A 176 -7.76 13.31 -1.38
C SER A 176 -6.77 12.36 -2.01
N ILE A 177 -6.93 11.08 -1.73
CA ILE A 177 -6.14 9.98 -2.31
C ILE A 177 -7.11 9.15 -3.17
N ASP A 178 -6.82 9.02 -4.44
CA ASP A 178 -7.56 8.21 -5.40
C ASP A 178 -6.64 7.13 -5.95
N THR A 179 -6.84 5.88 -5.52
CA THR A 179 -5.99 4.76 -5.97
C THR A 179 -6.30 4.29 -7.39
N GLN A 180 -7.48 4.62 -7.95
CA GLN A 180 -7.80 4.27 -9.34
C GLN A 180 -7.01 5.16 -10.30
N ASN A 181 -6.88 6.44 -9.95
CA ASN A 181 -6.14 7.41 -10.74
C ASN A 181 -4.68 7.61 -10.28
N ASN A 182 -4.25 6.87 -9.24
CA ASN A 182 -2.96 7.04 -8.57
C ASN A 182 -2.66 8.51 -8.28
N LEU A 183 -3.57 9.19 -7.56
CA LEU A 183 -3.52 10.64 -7.42
C LEU A 183 -3.60 11.06 -5.95
N ILE A 184 -2.71 11.96 -5.54
CA ILE A 184 -2.83 12.70 -4.27
C ILE A 184 -3.09 14.17 -4.59
N GLU A 185 -4.22 14.68 -4.10
CA GLU A 185 -4.58 16.08 -4.17
C GLU A 185 -4.64 16.68 -2.77
N VAL A 186 -3.99 17.82 -2.58
CA VAL A 186 -4.17 18.65 -1.39
C VAL A 186 -4.94 19.88 -1.83
N SER A 187 -6.12 20.11 -1.23
CA SER A 187 -6.94 21.29 -1.49
C SER A 187 -6.97 22.21 -0.26
N GLY A 188 -7.13 23.51 -0.46
CA GLY A 188 -7.14 24.51 0.60
C GLY A 188 -6.63 25.86 0.12
N PHE A 189 -5.81 26.53 0.93
CA PHE A 189 -5.26 27.84 0.57
C PHE A 189 -4.31 27.80 -0.63
N ASN A 190 -3.60 26.67 -0.82
CA ASN A 190 -2.71 26.40 -1.94
C ASN A 190 -2.99 25.00 -2.49
N SER A 191 -4.04 24.86 -3.29
CA SER A 191 -4.36 23.58 -3.90
C SER A 191 -3.22 23.11 -4.81
N LYS A 192 -2.78 21.86 -4.62
CA LYS A 192 -1.71 21.24 -5.41
C LYS A 192 -1.95 19.75 -5.57
N THR A 193 -1.45 19.22 -6.68
CA THR A 193 -1.39 17.80 -6.96
C THR A 193 0.04 17.32 -6.67
N LEU A 194 0.19 16.33 -5.79
CA LEU A 194 1.51 15.86 -5.32
C LEU A 194 2.11 14.74 -6.18
N GLY A 195 1.44 14.39 -7.28
CA GLY A 195 1.86 13.33 -8.19
C GLY A 195 1.33 11.95 -7.75
N PRO A 196 1.91 10.87 -8.28
CA PRO A 196 1.43 9.53 -8.00
C PRO A 196 1.77 9.07 -6.59
N ILE A 197 0.79 8.42 -5.95
CA ILE A 197 1.02 7.66 -4.72
C ILE A 197 1.73 6.34 -5.07
N SER A 198 2.69 5.94 -4.23
CA SER A 198 3.41 4.68 -4.44
C SER A 198 2.51 3.49 -4.16
N THR A 199 2.83 2.37 -4.80
CA THR A 199 2.15 1.09 -4.55
C THR A 199 2.25 0.70 -3.07
N GLU A 200 3.43 0.87 -2.49
CA GLU A 200 3.74 0.53 -1.11
C GLU A 200 2.91 1.37 -0.13
N ASP A 201 2.78 2.67 -0.38
CA ASP A 201 1.93 3.57 0.43
C ASP A 201 0.45 3.19 0.32
N MET A 202 -0.03 2.86 -0.87
CA MET A 202 -1.44 2.45 -1.04
C MET A 202 -1.75 1.15 -0.29
N GLN A 203 -0.84 0.17 -0.38
CA GLN A 203 -0.97 -1.10 0.32
C GLN A 203 -0.95 -0.88 1.83
N LEU A 204 0.05 -0.16 2.34
CA LEU A 204 0.17 0.14 3.77
C LEU A 204 -1.07 0.89 4.29
N LEU A 205 -1.57 1.87 3.55
CA LEU A 205 -2.78 2.61 3.90
C LEU A 205 -4.01 1.68 3.94
N TRP A 206 -4.14 0.77 2.98
CA TRP A 206 -5.22 -0.22 2.98
C TRP A 206 -5.10 -1.20 4.15
N ASP A 207 -3.90 -1.67 4.47
CA ASP A 207 -3.65 -2.57 5.59
C ASP A 207 -4.06 -1.88 6.90
N ILE A 208 -3.65 -0.62 7.10
CA ILE A 208 -4.07 0.17 8.26
C ILE A 208 -5.60 0.31 8.28
N ILE A 209 -6.26 0.66 7.18
CA ILE A 209 -7.74 0.80 7.14
C ILE A 209 -8.44 -0.51 7.50
N SER A 210 -7.97 -1.62 6.95
CA SER A 210 -8.60 -2.95 7.07
C SER A 210 -8.37 -3.59 8.44
N GLU A 211 -7.13 -3.60 8.95
CA GLU A 211 -6.77 -4.12 10.28
C GLU A 211 -7.54 -3.38 11.39
N ASN A 212 -7.74 -2.07 11.20
CA ASN A 212 -8.45 -1.22 12.14
C ASN A 212 -9.98 -1.29 12.02
N GLN A 213 -10.52 -2.16 11.14
CA GLN A 213 -11.96 -2.35 10.92
C GLN A 213 -12.70 -1.05 10.66
N PHE A 214 -12.09 -0.13 9.91
CA PHE A 214 -12.64 1.21 9.72
C PHE A 214 -14.09 1.19 9.22
N PHE A 215 -14.44 0.26 8.33
CA PHE A 215 -15.79 0.12 7.78
C PHE A 215 -16.84 -0.48 8.72
N GLU A 216 -16.41 -1.10 9.82
CA GLU A 216 -17.30 -1.67 10.83
C GLU A 216 -17.54 -0.70 12.00
N LEU A 217 -16.79 0.41 12.04
CA LEU A 217 -17.08 1.53 12.94
C LEU A 217 -18.41 2.17 12.53
N ASP A 218 -19.30 2.41 13.49
CA ASP A 218 -20.50 3.19 13.23
C ASP A 218 -20.10 4.55 12.62
N SER A 219 -20.74 4.95 11.51
CA SER A 219 -20.58 6.29 10.95
C SER A 219 -21.04 7.31 11.97
N VAL A 220 -20.10 7.88 12.72
CA VAL A 220 -20.36 8.67 13.92
C VAL A 220 -19.62 9.99 13.83
N THR A 221 -20.32 11.04 14.23
CA THR A 221 -19.73 12.33 14.54
C THR A 221 -19.39 12.35 16.03
N TYR A 222 -18.10 12.50 16.36
CA TYR A 222 -17.61 12.73 17.71
C TYR A 222 -17.64 14.23 17.99
N PRO A 223 -18.60 14.75 18.76
CA PRO A 223 -18.72 16.19 18.99
C PRO A 223 -17.57 16.73 19.87
N PRO A 224 -17.30 18.04 19.81
CA PRO A 224 -16.36 18.68 20.72
C PRO A 224 -16.81 18.52 22.18
N VAL A 225 -15.86 18.58 23.11
CA VAL A 225 -16.18 18.63 24.55
C VAL A 225 -16.98 19.89 24.86
N GLU A 226 -18.01 19.76 25.69
CA GLU A 226 -18.89 20.87 26.06
C GLU A 226 -18.08 22.06 26.62
N GLY A 227 -18.37 23.26 26.10
CA GLY A 227 -17.65 24.48 26.46
C GLY A 227 -16.39 24.76 25.63
N SER A 228 -15.99 23.84 24.75
CA SER A 228 -14.92 24.10 23.79
C SER A 228 -15.37 25.15 22.77
N ALA A 229 -14.52 26.15 22.57
CA ALA A 229 -14.62 27.12 21.49
C ALA A 229 -13.36 27.01 20.64
N ASP A 230 -13.44 27.38 19.36
CA ASP A 230 -12.27 27.45 18.47
C ASP A 230 -11.55 26.11 18.22
N TYR A 231 -12.32 25.04 18.02
CA TYR A 231 -11.79 23.73 17.67
C TYR A 231 -11.62 23.55 16.15
N PHE A 232 -10.76 22.62 15.77
CA PHE A 232 -10.73 22.07 14.41
C PHE A 232 -11.66 20.87 14.31
N THR A 233 -12.44 20.81 13.24
CA THR A 233 -13.21 19.65 12.82
C THR A 233 -12.41 18.87 11.78
N TYR A 234 -12.37 17.57 11.94
CA TYR A 234 -11.69 16.63 11.07
C TYR A 234 -12.72 15.68 10.48
N THR A 235 -12.59 15.35 9.21
CA THR A 235 -13.42 14.33 8.57
C THR A 235 -12.52 13.34 7.84
N LEU A 236 -12.73 12.06 8.07
CA LEU A 236 -12.10 10.97 7.35
C LEU A 236 -13.20 10.19 6.63
N ASP A 237 -13.17 10.23 5.31
CA ASP A 237 -14.08 9.51 4.43
C ASP A 237 -13.27 8.48 3.63
N VAL A 238 -13.68 7.22 3.70
CA VAL A 238 -13.07 6.14 2.91
C VAL A 238 -14.17 5.43 2.15
N VAL A 239 -13.98 5.33 0.83
CA VAL A 239 -14.93 4.73 -0.11
C VAL A 239 -14.22 3.63 -0.88
N THR A 240 -14.78 2.43 -0.85
CA THR A 240 -14.39 1.30 -1.70
C THR A 240 -15.66 0.62 -2.22
N SER A 241 -15.62 -0.11 -3.34
CA SER A 241 -16.83 -0.79 -3.82
C SER A 241 -16.98 -2.14 -3.10
N PRO A 242 -18.04 -2.39 -2.28
CA PRO A 242 -19.26 -1.61 -2.05
C PRO A 242 -19.36 -0.90 -0.68
N LYS A 243 -18.27 -0.78 0.07
CA LYS A 243 -18.26 -0.22 1.43
C LYS A 243 -17.87 1.27 1.44
N SER A 244 -18.56 2.09 2.20
CA SER A 244 -18.12 3.46 2.48
C SER A 244 -18.32 3.76 3.95
N ASN A 245 -17.41 4.49 4.56
CA ASN A 245 -17.60 5.00 5.91
C ASN A 245 -17.01 6.41 6.05
N THR A 246 -17.70 7.25 6.80
CA THR A 246 -17.31 8.63 7.08
C THR A 246 -17.34 8.84 8.59
N ILE A 247 -16.21 9.30 9.14
CA ILE A 247 -16.08 9.62 10.56
C ILE A 247 -15.67 11.09 10.69
N THR A 248 -16.34 11.82 11.57
CA THR A 248 -16.06 13.23 11.84
C THR A 248 -15.74 13.40 13.32
N TRP A 249 -14.69 14.13 13.66
CA TRP A 249 -14.33 14.45 15.04
C TRP A 249 -13.74 15.85 15.16
N THR A 250 -13.41 16.28 16.37
CA THR A 250 -12.70 17.54 16.63
C THR A 250 -11.43 17.27 17.43
N ASP A 251 -10.50 18.22 17.45
CA ASP A 251 -9.31 18.17 18.32
C ASP A 251 -9.65 18.13 19.82
N THR A 252 -10.87 18.51 20.19
CA THR A 252 -11.38 18.41 21.57
C THR A 252 -12.27 17.19 21.81
N SER A 253 -12.59 16.38 20.81
CA SER A 253 -13.53 15.28 20.98
C SER A 253 -12.94 14.15 21.83
N GLU A 254 -13.76 13.59 22.72
CA GLU A 254 -13.39 12.44 23.54
C GLU A 254 -13.77 11.11 22.87
N LYS A 255 -13.08 10.02 23.28
CA LYS A 255 -13.39 8.63 22.89
C LYS A 255 -13.32 8.35 21.38
N ILE A 256 -12.56 9.14 20.63
CA ILE A 256 -12.23 8.84 19.25
C ILE A 256 -11.40 7.54 19.23
N PRO A 257 -11.79 6.52 18.44
CA PRO A 257 -11.00 5.30 18.30
C PRO A 257 -9.58 5.62 17.82
N ASP A 258 -8.58 4.98 18.44
CA ASP A 258 -7.17 5.20 18.06
C ASP A 258 -6.89 4.74 16.61
N SER A 259 -7.70 3.83 16.08
CA SER A 259 -7.72 3.45 14.67
C SER A 259 -7.91 4.64 13.73
N VAL A 260 -8.89 5.51 14.01
CA VAL A 260 -9.21 6.68 13.19
C VAL A 260 -8.05 7.67 13.20
N LYS A 261 -7.43 7.89 14.37
CA LYS A 261 -6.25 8.75 14.50
C LYS A 261 -5.06 8.19 13.73
N THR A 262 -4.86 6.87 13.79
CA THR A 262 -3.76 6.19 13.10
C THR A 262 -3.87 6.36 11.59
N ILE A 263 -5.07 6.15 11.02
CA ILE A 263 -5.31 6.38 9.59
C ILE A 263 -5.04 7.84 9.21
N ALA A 264 -5.59 8.79 9.96
CA ALA A 264 -5.40 10.22 9.70
C ALA A 264 -3.92 10.64 9.76
N GLN A 265 -3.19 10.21 10.78
CA GLN A 265 -1.75 10.47 10.93
C GLN A 265 -0.93 9.89 9.77
N HIS A 266 -1.30 8.69 9.31
CA HIS A 266 -0.62 8.06 8.19
C HIS A 266 -0.87 8.81 6.88
N VAL A 267 -2.12 9.24 6.62
CA VAL A 267 -2.48 10.08 5.46
C VAL A 267 -1.69 11.39 5.47
N GLU A 268 -1.60 12.07 6.62
CA GLU A 268 -0.77 13.27 6.77
C GLU A 268 0.72 12.98 6.52
N SER A 269 1.24 11.85 7.01
CA SER A 269 2.63 11.46 6.79
C SER A 269 2.95 11.25 5.31
N ILE A 270 2.08 10.58 4.55
CA ILE A 270 2.26 10.38 3.10
C ILE A 270 2.34 11.74 2.40
N VAL A 271 1.43 12.66 2.74
CA VAL A 271 1.43 14.01 2.16
C VAL A 271 2.71 14.75 2.53
N ASN A 272 3.10 14.78 3.81
CA ASN A 272 4.31 15.48 4.26
C ASN A 272 5.58 14.94 3.59
N GLN A 273 5.66 13.62 3.40
CA GLN A 273 6.75 12.99 2.65
C GLN A 273 6.77 13.47 1.19
N LYS A 274 5.63 13.44 0.50
CA LYS A 274 5.53 13.89 -0.89
C LYS A 274 5.83 15.37 -1.06
N GLU A 275 5.40 16.20 -0.12
CA GLU A 275 5.76 17.61 -0.07
C GLU A 275 7.26 17.82 0.09
N CYS A 276 7.91 17.02 0.94
CA CYS A 276 9.35 17.05 1.12
C CYS A 276 10.10 16.67 -0.17
N GLU A 277 9.69 15.58 -0.81
CA GLU A 277 10.25 15.11 -2.07
C GLU A 277 10.08 16.14 -3.19
N SER A 278 8.97 16.89 -3.19
CA SER A 278 8.69 17.91 -4.21
C SER A 278 9.64 19.11 -4.19
N ILE A 279 10.38 19.31 -3.10
CA ILE A 279 11.41 20.35 -2.94
C ILE A 279 12.82 19.77 -2.92
N ASP A 280 13.02 18.56 -3.46
CA ASP A 280 14.28 17.79 -3.40
C ASP A 280 14.77 17.53 -1.96
N GLY A 281 13.85 17.59 -0.98
CA GLY A 281 14.11 17.25 0.41
C GLY A 281 14.20 15.75 0.62
N LYS A 282 14.82 15.37 1.74
CA LYS A 282 14.87 13.97 2.19
C LYS A 282 13.90 13.76 3.34
N TRP A 283 13.04 12.76 3.23
CA TRP A 283 12.19 12.31 4.31
C TRP A 283 12.89 11.22 5.11
N GLY A 284 12.92 11.32 6.43
CA GLY A 284 13.59 10.33 7.27
C GLY A 284 13.66 10.73 8.74
N ILE A 285 14.33 9.90 9.54
CA ILE A 285 14.62 10.18 10.94
C ILE A 285 16.01 10.81 11.02
N TRP A 286 16.11 11.98 11.66
CA TRP A 286 17.33 12.80 11.68
C TRP A 286 17.99 12.89 13.07
N SER A 287 17.71 11.94 13.96
CA SER A 287 18.34 11.82 15.28
C SER A 287 18.51 10.35 15.65
N ASN A 288 19.51 10.04 16.47
CA ASN A 288 19.74 8.71 17.02
C ASN A 288 18.87 8.40 18.24
N TYR A 289 18.00 9.31 18.66
CA TYR A 289 17.09 9.06 19.77
C TYR A 289 16.04 8.02 19.38
N PRO A 290 15.70 7.04 20.25
CA PRO A 290 14.54 6.19 19.99
C PRO A 290 13.26 7.04 20.02
N PHE A 291 12.26 6.68 19.21
CA PHE A 291 10.93 7.32 19.16
C PHE A 291 10.82 8.71 18.52
N VAL A 292 11.80 9.14 17.72
CA VAL A 292 11.60 10.31 16.82
C VAL A 292 10.79 9.91 15.60
N SER A 293 9.80 10.74 15.25
CA SER A 293 9.06 10.62 14.00
C SER A 293 9.92 11.07 12.82
N SER A 294 9.68 10.50 11.64
CA SER A 294 10.29 11.01 10.42
C SER A 294 9.86 12.45 10.14
N THR A 295 10.77 13.26 9.65
CA THR A 295 10.52 14.65 9.25
C THR A 295 11.22 14.98 7.94
N CYS A 296 10.84 16.10 7.33
CA CYS A 296 11.51 16.58 6.12
C CYS A 296 12.83 17.25 6.46
N ASN A 297 13.87 16.91 5.71
CA ASN A 297 15.16 17.57 5.70
C ASN A 297 15.36 18.27 4.36
N PRO A 298 15.05 19.57 4.28
CA PRO A 298 15.10 20.31 3.02
C PRO A 298 16.56 20.51 2.55
N PRO A 299 16.77 20.66 1.23
CA PRO A 299 18.10 20.91 0.70
C PRO A 299 18.53 22.36 0.95
N THR A 300 19.84 22.56 1.08
CA THR A 300 20.42 23.91 1.16
C THR A 300 20.80 24.43 -0.23
N SER A 301 20.66 25.74 -0.41
CA SER A 301 20.97 26.41 -1.67
C SER A 301 22.48 26.66 -1.89
N ASP A 302 23.29 26.39 -0.88
CA ASP A 302 24.75 26.58 -0.89
C ASP A 302 25.54 25.28 -0.82
N VAL A 303 24.88 24.13 -1.02
CA VAL A 303 25.50 22.82 -1.12
C VAL A 303 26.79 22.84 -1.97
N GLY A 304 27.87 22.28 -1.42
CA GLY A 304 29.13 22.16 -2.12
C GLY A 304 29.92 23.47 -2.30
N LYS A 305 29.53 24.58 -1.66
CA LYS A 305 30.42 25.75 -1.57
C LYS A 305 31.50 25.50 -0.53
N GLU A 306 32.74 25.87 -0.85
CA GLU A 306 33.86 25.77 0.08
C GLU A 306 33.64 26.70 1.29
N CYS A 307 33.97 26.22 2.49
CA CYS A 307 33.76 26.93 3.75
C CYS A 307 34.90 26.68 4.74
N ALA A 308 35.08 27.59 5.68
CA ALA A 308 35.98 27.43 6.83
C ALA A 308 35.22 27.47 8.17
N ASP A 309 33.93 27.79 8.16
CA ASP A 309 33.08 27.79 9.35
C ASP A 309 31.62 27.56 8.95
N SER A 310 30.84 26.87 9.78
CA SER A 310 29.40 26.65 9.54
C SER A 310 28.61 27.97 9.42
N SER A 311 29.09 29.08 9.98
CA SER A 311 28.45 30.40 9.79
C SER A 311 28.50 30.91 8.34
N GLN A 312 29.28 30.27 7.47
CA GLN A 312 29.37 30.56 6.03
C GLN A 312 28.38 29.73 5.20
N CYS A 313 27.72 28.77 5.84
CA CYS A 313 26.75 27.87 5.23
C CYS A 313 25.34 28.12 5.78
N GLN A 314 24.32 27.70 5.05
CA GLN A 314 22.93 27.66 5.54
C GLN A 314 22.75 26.61 6.63
N SER A 315 23.52 25.52 6.59
CA SER A 315 23.55 24.49 7.62
C SER A 315 24.96 24.33 8.21
N PHE A 316 25.72 23.36 7.74
CA PHE A 316 26.98 22.91 8.34
C PHE A 316 28.13 23.01 7.34
N CYS A 317 29.32 23.36 7.82
CA CYS A 317 30.54 23.26 7.03
C CYS A 317 31.17 21.87 7.21
N GLN A 318 30.83 20.94 6.31
CA GLN A 318 31.26 19.54 6.39
C GLN A 318 32.76 19.40 6.03
N ALA A 319 33.55 18.77 6.90
CA ALA A 319 34.95 18.45 6.61
C ALA A 319 35.06 17.45 5.44
N LYS A 320 36.16 17.54 4.67
CA LYS A 320 36.41 16.62 3.55
C LYS A 320 36.67 15.20 4.07
N GLU A 321 36.32 14.19 3.29
CA GLU A 321 36.64 12.80 3.63
C GLU A 321 38.16 12.63 3.83
N GLY A 322 38.56 12.05 4.96
CA GLY A 322 39.97 11.86 5.33
C GLY A 322 40.63 13.05 6.05
N SER A 323 39.88 14.12 6.35
CA SER A 323 40.38 15.24 7.16
C SER A 323 40.83 14.78 8.56
N VAL A 324 41.93 15.33 9.07
CA VAL A 324 42.47 14.95 10.38
C VAL A 324 41.89 15.87 11.46
N ILE A 325 41.35 15.30 12.54
CA ILE A 325 40.81 16.08 13.67
C ILE A 325 41.90 16.99 14.24
N GLY A 326 41.56 18.27 14.43
CA GLY A 326 42.43 19.29 14.99
C GLY A 326 43.44 19.91 14.02
N THR A 327 43.44 19.51 12.74
CA THR A 327 44.26 20.18 11.71
C THR A 327 43.50 21.28 10.99
N GLU A 328 44.24 22.22 10.41
CA GLU A 328 43.68 23.22 9.50
C GLU A 328 43.22 22.57 8.19
N ASP A 329 41.96 22.78 7.80
CA ASP A 329 41.41 22.37 6.50
C ASP A 329 40.21 23.28 6.14
N THR A 330 39.76 23.18 4.90
CA THR A 330 38.48 23.72 4.45
C THR A 330 37.46 22.60 4.27
N GLY A 331 36.20 22.93 4.53
CA GLY A 331 35.06 22.05 4.31
C GLY A 331 34.26 22.44 3.08
N MET A 332 33.11 21.78 2.94
CA MET A 332 32.08 22.09 1.95
C MET A 332 30.74 22.25 2.67
N CYS A 333 29.94 23.24 2.29
CA CYS A 333 28.61 23.42 2.85
C CYS A 333 27.75 22.17 2.58
N TYR A 334 27.18 21.64 3.66
CA TYR A 334 26.38 20.44 3.64
C TYR A 334 25.07 20.67 2.89
N GLY A 335 24.60 19.63 2.18
CA GLY A 335 23.49 19.76 1.24
C GLY A 335 22.10 19.82 1.85
N PHE A 336 21.96 19.70 3.17
CA PHE A 336 20.67 19.63 3.86
C PHE A 336 20.71 20.38 5.20
N GLU A 337 19.55 20.69 5.77
CA GLU A 337 19.45 21.43 7.04
C GLU A 337 19.81 20.58 8.28
N LEU A 338 19.59 19.27 8.21
CA LEU A 338 19.80 18.32 9.31
C LEU A 338 20.84 17.26 8.94
N ALA A 339 21.70 16.88 9.89
CA ALA A 339 22.67 15.81 9.74
C ALA A 339 22.63 14.88 10.97
N ILE A 340 22.66 13.57 10.75
CA ILE A 340 22.63 12.56 11.82
C ILE A 340 24.00 12.50 12.51
N CYS A 341 25.07 12.39 11.73
CA CYS A 341 26.45 12.39 12.17
C CYS A 341 27.30 13.17 11.17
N MET A 342 28.22 14.00 11.65
CA MET A 342 29.08 14.81 10.80
C MET A 342 30.37 15.24 11.50
N GLN A 343 31.43 15.33 10.71
CA GLN A 343 32.64 16.06 11.05
C GLN A 343 32.59 17.46 10.43
N GLU A 344 32.71 18.51 11.23
CA GLU A 344 32.63 19.90 10.77
C GLU A 344 33.99 20.60 10.74
N VAL A 345 34.06 21.71 10.00
CA VAL A 345 35.16 22.68 10.11
C VAL A 345 34.64 23.92 10.83
N ARG A 346 35.29 24.30 11.94
CA ARG A 346 35.00 25.53 12.70
C ARG A 346 36.25 26.39 12.81
N ASN A 347 36.13 27.65 12.40
CA ASN A 347 37.27 28.58 12.32
C ASN A 347 38.50 28.00 11.59
N GLY A 348 38.27 27.22 10.53
CA GLY A 348 39.31 26.57 9.72
C GLY A 348 39.94 25.33 10.34
N ILE A 349 39.44 24.86 11.49
CA ILE A 349 39.93 23.66 12.18
C ILE A 349 38.87 22.55 12.10
N VAL A 350 39.33 21.35 11.80
CA VAL A 350 38.48 20.16 11.74
C VAL A 350 38.11 19.71 13.16
N ASP A 351 36.82 19.79 13.50
CA ASP A 351 36.28 19.33 14.79
C ASP A 351 36.14 17.80 14.84
N PRO A 352 36.01 17.19 16.04
CA PRO A 352 35.57 15.80 16.17
C PRO A 352 34.18 15.59 15.57
N GLU A 353 33.92 14.37 15.07
CA GLU A 353 32.59 13.98 14.65
C GLU A 353 31.59 14.10 15.82
N TRP A 354 30.42 14.64 15.53
CA TRP A 354 29.28 14.66 16.45
C TRP A 354 28.06 14.02 15.80
N CYS A 355 27.18 13.49 16.63
CA CYS A 355 25.91 12.91 16.20
C CYS A 355 24.76 13.43 17.06
N GLN A 356 23.59 13.62 16.45
CA GLN A 356 22.34 14.07 17.10
C GLN A 356 21.48 12.93 17.64
#